data_AF-A0A0F7S7G7-F1
#
_entry.id   AF-A0A0F7S7G7-F1
#
_cell.length_a   1.000
_cell.length_b   1.000
_cell.length_c   1.000
_cell.angle_alpha   90.00
_cell.angle_beta   90.00
_cell.angle_gamma   90.00
#
_symmetry.space_group_name_H-M   'P 1'
#
loop_
_entity.id
_entity.type
_entity.pdbx_description
1 polymer ?
#
loop_
_entity_poly.entity_id
_entity_poly.type
_entity_poly.pdbx_seq_one_letter_code
_entity_poly.pdbx_strand_id
1 'polypeptide(L)'
;MASKRTPVAIVSGLGMNSLILYHRWIARWFWLHIVIHASAYTAIYVRRDRLGELLEEAYIRWGIVGLSMMFGLIFFSLRALRERSYEIFVMLHIAMAFFAMLGTYLHIALIESPRYQMFKVLTEISAVVWGFDRLVRFANRMWLSFWSPRLNKTCQKPESRLIKCATAQIRSYGKDYSRLRISVPSSKLRFADQHGLLGGIAGGDDI
;
A
#
# COMPACT_ATOMS: atom_id res chain seq x y z
N MET A 1 7.87 -4.20 -3.19
CA MET A 1 7.95 -3.50 -1.87
C MET A 1 8.27 -4.49 -0.76
N ALA A 2 9.54 -4.89 -0.60
CA ALA A 2 9.95 -5.84 0.43
C ALA A 2 11.31 -5.45 1.03
N SER A 3 11.37 -4.32 1.73
CA SER A 3 12.37 -4.19 2.78
C SER A 3 11.76 -4.81 4.04
N LYS A 4 12.35 -5.90 4.52
CA LYS A 4 11.99 -6.56 5.78
C LYS A 4 12.35 -5.72 7.02
N ARG A 5 12.90 -4.52 6.82
CA ARG A 5 13.37 -3.60 7.87
C ARG A 5 12.63 -2.27 7.70
N THR A 6 11.41 -2.21 8.21
CA THR A 6 10.66 -0.95 8.30
C THR A 6 10.79 -0.43 9.72
N PRO A 7 10.96 0.88 9.95
CA PRO A 7 11.13 1.44 11.30
C PRO A 7 10.07 0.93 12.27
N VAL A 8 8.81 0.92 11.82
CA VAL A 8 7.67 0.40 12.60
C VAL A 8 7.79 -1.10 12.91
N ALA A 9 8.35 -1.90 12.00
CA ALA A 9 8.56 -3.34 12.24
C ALA A 9 9.73 -3.60 13.20
N ILE A 10 10.75 -2.75 13.17
CA ILE A 10 11.88 -2.81 14.11
C ILE A 10 11.40 -2.48 15.52
N VAL A 11 10.61 -1.41 15.66
CA VAL A 11 10.08 -0.95 16.96
C VAL A 11 9.05 -1.94 17.53
N SER A 12 8.18 -2.51 16.69
CA SER A 12 7.15 -3.45 17.15
C SER A 12 7.63 -4.89 17.32
N GLY A 13 8.77 -5.27 16.74
CA GLY A 13 9.25 -6.66 16.72
C GLY A 13 8.37 -7.62 15.89
N LEU A 14 7.34 -7.12 15.20
CA LEU A 14 6.37 -7.94 14.47
C LEU A 14 6.81 -8.20 13.03
N GLY A 15 6.51 -9.40 12.55
CA GLY A 15 6.68 -9.75 11.14
C GLY A 15 5.80 -8.91 10.21
N MET A 16 6.29 -8.67 8.99
CA MET A 16 5.57 -7.90 7.95
C MET A 16 4.16 -8.44 7.68
N ASN A 17 4.00 -9.77 7.68
CA ASN A 17 2.70 -10.40 7.45
C ASN A 17 1.69 -10.03 8.55
N SER A 18 2.13 -10.02 9.81
CA SER A 18 1.31 -9.63 10.95
C SER A 18 0.92 -8.15 10.86
N LEU A 19 1.86 -7.26 10.52
CA LEU A 19 1.57 -5.83 10.36
C LEU A 19 0.54 -5.54 9.25
N ILE A 20 0.62 -6.26 8.13
CA ILE A 20 -0.36 -6.12 7.04
C ILE A 20 -1.73 -6.68 7.47
N LEU A 21 -1.76 -7.75 8.27
CA LEU A 21 -3.00 -8.25 8.86
C LEU A 21 -3.64 -7.20 9.78
N TYR A 22 -2.88 -6.64 10.72
CA TYR A 22 -3.36 -5.60 11.62
C TYR A 22 -3.83 -4.35 10.88
N HIS A 23 -3.08 -3.89 9.88
CA HIS A 23 -3.47 -2.74 9.06
C HIS A 23 -4.86 -2.92 8.44
N ARG A 24 -5.15 -4.11 7.90
CA ARG A 24 -6.46 -4.42 7.29
C ARG A 24 -7.59 -4.43 8.31
N TRP A 25 -7.37 -5.01 9.49
CA TRP A 25 -8.39 -5.05 10.55
C TRP A 25 -8.65 -3.68 11.16
N ILE A 26 -7.59 -2.94 11.49
CA ILE A 26 -7.70 -1.58 12.03
C ILE A 26 -8.38 -0.66 11.01
N ALA A 27 -8.06 -0.77 9.71
CA ALA A 27 -8.72 0.03 8.67
C ALA A 27 -10.24 -0.22 8.61
N ARG A 28 -10.70 -1.47 8.77
CA ARG A 28 -12.14 -1.79 8.80
C ARG A 28 -12.83 -1.17 10.00
N TRP A 29 -12.26 -1.32 11.18
CA TRP A 29 -12.80 -0.74 12.41
C TRP A 29 -12.82 0.79 12.36
N PHE A 30 -11.74 1.38 11.87
CA PHE A 30 -11.63 2.82 11.71
C PHE A 30 -12.72 3.36 10.78
N TRP A 31 -12.94 2.72 9.63
CA TRP A 31 -14.00 3.13 8.71
C TRP A 31 -15.41 2.98 9.30
N LEU A 32 -15.70 1.87 9.98
CA LEU A 32 -16.98 1.69 10.67
C LEU A 32 -17.23 2.81 11.68
N HIS A 33 -16.20 3.19 12.45
CA HIS A 33 -16.30 4.24 13.45
C HIS A 33 -16.60 5.61 12.81
N ILE A 34 -15.93 5.93 11.70
CA ILE A 34 -16.17 7.17 10.96
C ILE A 34 -17.59 7.21 10.38
N VAL A 35 -18.08 6.10 9.79
CA VAL A 35 -19.44 6.05 9.24
C VAL A 35 -20.50 6.21 10.33
N ILE A 36 -20.31 5.57 11.49
CA ILE A 36 -21.20 5.72 12.63
C ILE A 36 -21.16 7.16 13.15
N HIS A 37 -19.97 7.75 13.30
CA HIS A 37 -19.79 9.13 13.73
C HIS A 37 -20.52 10.10 12.78
N ALA A 38 -20.26 9.99 11.47
CA ALA A 38 -20.87 10.86 10.46
C ALA A 38 -22.41 10.72 10.45
N SER A 39 -22.93 9.49 10.51
CA SER A 39 -24.38 9.26 10.49
C SER A 39 -25.07 9.73 11.77
N ALA A 40 -24.47 9.52 12.95
CA ALA A 40 -25.01 9.96 14.23
C ALA A 40 -25.11 11.49 14.32
N TYR A 41 -24.04 12.21 13.96
CA TYR A 41 -24.07 13.68 13.97
C TYR A 41 -25.04 14.22 12.93
N THR A 42 -25.07 13.64 11.72
CA THR A 42 -26.06 14.04 10.69
C THR A 42 -27.48 13.88 11.21
N ALA A 43 -27.82 12.75 11.83
CA ALA A 43 -29.16 12.51 12.38
C ALA A 43 -29.56 13.52 13.48
N ILE A 44 -28.62 13.92 14.33
CA ILE A 44 -28.85 14.91 15.39
C ILE A 44 -29.16 16.28 14.78
N TYR A 45 -28.38 16.73 13.80
CA TYR A 45 -28.54 18.05 13.18
C TYR A 45 -29.75 18.13 12.25
N VAL A 46 -30.11 17.03 11.56
CA VAL A 46 -31.38 16.93 10.81
C VAL A 46 -32.57 17.10 11.74
N ARG A 47 -32.58 16.46 12.92
CA ARG A 47 -33.67 16.61 13.90
C ARG A 47 -33.79 18.01 14.50
N ARG A 48 -32.72 18.81 14.43
CA ARG A 48 -32.69 20.19 14.92
C ARG A 48 -32.95 21.23 13.83
N ASP A 49 -33.16 20.79 12.58
CA ASP A 49 -33.32 21.64 11.39
C ASP A 49 -32.18 22.64 11.17
N ARG A 50 -30.96 22.27 11.60
CA ARG A 50 -29.74 23.10 11.51
C ARG A 50 -28.68 22.49 10.58
N LEU A 51 -29.12 21.74 9.58
CA LEU A 51 -28.21 21.08 8.66
C LEU A 51 -27.45 22.10 7.79
N GLY A 52 -28.12 23.19 7.39
CA GLY A 52 -27.50 24.27 6.61
C GLY A 52 -26.35 24.93 7.36
N GLU A 53 -26.58 25.31 8.62
CA GLU A 53 -25.57 25.90 9.51
C GLU A 53 -24.35 24.97 9.68
N LEU A 54 -24.59 23.67 9.88
CA LEU A 54 -23.52 22.67 10.02
C LEU A 54 -22.61 22.61 8.79
N LEU A 55 -23.16 22.72 7.57
CA LEU A 55 -22.37 22.63 6.33
C LEU A 55 -21.59 23.92 6.02
N GLU A 56 -21.96 25.03 6.65
CA GLU A 56 -21.21 26.28 6.55
C GLU A 56 -19.92 26.24 7.37
N GLU A 57 -19.89 25.47 8.45
CA GLU A 57 -18.73 25.35 9.32
C GLU A 57 -17.54 24.70 8.62
N ALA A 58 -16.39 25.38 8.65
CA ALA A 58 -15.19 24.93 7.97
C ALA A 58 -14.70 23.56 8.46
N TYR A 59 -14.83 23.27 9.75
CA TYR A 59 -14.41 21.98 10.31
C TYR A 59 -15.24 20.82 9.75
N ILE A 60 -16.54 21.02 9.50
CA ILE A 60 -17.41 20.00 8.90
C ILE A 60 -17.03 19.74 7.45
N ARG A 61 -16.72 20.79 6.68
CA ARG A 61 -16.24 20.63 5.29
C ARG A 61 -14.97 19.79 5.22
N TRP A 62 -14.00 20.03 6.11
CA TRP A 62 -12.81 19.18 6.22
C TRP A 62 -13.12 17.75 6.68
N GLY A 63 -14.12 17.58 7.56
CA GLY A 63 -14.65 16.28 7.95
C GLY A 63 -15.23 15.50 6.76
N ILE A 64 -15.98 16.16 5.88
CA ILE A 64 -16.53 15.57 4.65
C ILE A 64 -15.39 15.16 3.71
N VAL A 65 -14.39 16.01 3.50
CA VAL A 65 -13.20 15.67 2.70
C VAL A 65 -12.50 14.42 3.27
N GLY A 66 -12.29 14.38 4.58
CA GLY A 66 -11.70 13.21 5.26
C GLY A 66 -12.51 11.93 5.07
N LEU A 67 -13.84 12.02 5.20
CA LEU A 67 -14.77 10.91 4.98
C LEU A 67 -14.70 10.41 3.53
N SER A 68 -14.76 11.31 2.55
CA SER A 68 -14.69 10.97 1.12
C SER A 68 -13.36 10.28 0.77
N MET A 69 -12.24 10.78 1.29
CA MET A 69 -10.93 10.14 1.08
C MET A 69 -10.85 8.76 1.72
N MET A 70 -11.44 8.55 2.89
CA MET A 70 -11.52 7.22 3.52
C MET A 70 -12.40 6.23 2.75
N PHE A 71 -13.52 6.68 2.20
CA PHE A 71 -14.32 5.87 1.28
C PHE A 71 -13.51 5.49 0.03
N GLY A 72 -12.79 6.44 -0.56
CA GLY A 72 -11.88 6.19 -1.67
C GLY A 72 -10.81 5.15 -1.34
N LEU A 73 -10.18 5.22 -0.17
CA LEU A 73 -9.16 4.26 0.27
C LEU A 73 -9.67 2.83 0.30
N ILE A 74 -10.92 2.61 0.71
CA ILE A 74 -11.52 1.26 0.73
C ILE A 74 -11.91 0.82 -0.67
N PHE A 75 -12.60 1.68 -1.42
CA PHE A 75 -13.07 1.35 -2.76
C PHE A 75 -11.92 1.06 -3.72
N PHE A 76 -10.87 1.89 -3.71
CA PHE A 76 -9.69 1.66 -4.53
C PHE A 76 -8.77 0.57 -3.99
N SER A 77 -9.00 0.07 -2.77
CA SER A 77 -8.30 -1.11 -2.22
C SER A 77 -8.91 -2.45 -2.67
N LEU A 78 -9.91 -2.45 -3.57
CA LEU A 78 -10.44 -3.65 -4.16
C LEU A 78 -9.36 -4.46 -4.91
N ARG A 79 -9.45 -5.79 -4.78
CA ARG A 79 -8.47 -6.73 -5.32
C ARG A 79 -8.24 -6.56 -6.82
N ALA A 80 -9.31 -6.33 -7.58
CA ALA A 80 -9.28 -6.17 -9.03
C ALA A 80 -8.35 -5.04 -9.51
N LEU A 81 -8.34 -3.89 -8.84
CA LEU A 81 -7.50 -2.76 -9.20
C LEU A 81 -6.02 -3.01 -8.87
N ARG A 82 -5.77 -3.69 -7.74
CA ARG A 82 -4.42 -4.02 -7.30
C ARG A 82 -3.72 -5.00 -8.24
N GLU A 83 -4.46 -5.90 -8.85
CA GLU A 83 -3.93 -6.91 -9.79
C GLU A 83 -3.64 -6.31 -11.17
N ARG A 84 -4.45 -5.35 -11.64
CA ARG A 84 -4.29 -4.75 -12.97
C ARG A 84 -3.25 -3.62 -13.01
N SER A 85 -3.14 -2.81 -11.96
CA SER A 85 -2.27 -1.62 -11.96
C SER A 85 -1.72 -1.31 -10.58
N TYR A 86 -0.76 -2.13 -10.13
CA TYR A 86 -0.19 -2.04 -8.79
C TYR A 86 0.48 -0.70 -8.47
N GLU A 87 1.21 -0.11 -9.42
CA GLU A 87 1.96 1.13 -9.18
C GLU A 87 1.01 2.33 -8.98
N ILE A 88 -0.02 2.43 -9.84
CA ILE A 88 -1.06 3.46 -9.73
C ILE A 88 -1.83 3.31 -8.42
N PHE A 89 -2.21 2.08 -8.07
CA PHE A 89 -2.88 1.78 -6.81
C PHE A 89 -2.09 2.31 -5.62
N VAL A 90 -0.79 2.03 -5.56
CA VAL A 90 0.06 2.44 -4.42
C VAL A 90 0.19 3.95 -4.33
N MET A 91 0.39 4.64 -5.46
CA MET A 91 0.53 6.11 -5.46
C MET A 91 -0.77 6.79 -5.05
N LEU A 92 -1.89 6.36 -5.64
CA LEU A 92 -3.22 6.86 -5.29
C LEU A 92 -3.54 6.60 -3.81
N HIS A 93 -3.26 5.40 -3.31
CA HIS A 93 -3.52 5.03 -1.92
C HIS A 93 -2.71 5.86 -0.94
N ILE A 94 -1.43 6.17 -1.24
CA ILE A 94 -0.61 7.06 -0.40
C ILE A 94 -1.15 8.50 -0.43
N ALA A 95 -1.52 9.01 -1.61
CA ALA A 95 -2.08 10.35 -1.74
C ALA A 95 -3.41 10.49 -0.97
N MET A 96 -4.33 9.53 -1.13
CA MET A 96 -5.60 9.55 -0.39
C MET A 96 -5.39 9.41 1.12
N ALA A 97 -4.41 8.59 1.56
CA ALA A 97 -4.07 8.48 2.98
C ALA A 97 -3.54 9.81 3.56
N PHE A 98 -2.75 10.55 2.79
CA PHE A 98 -2.30 11.89 3.17
C PHE A 98 -3.48 12.86 3.34
N PHE A 99 -4.36 12.96 2.35
CA PHE A 99 -5.51 13.86 2.42
C PHE A 99 -6.52 13.46 3.50
N ALA A 100 -6.71 12.17 3.74
CA ALA A 100 -7.56 11.70 4.84
C ALA A 100 -6.98 12.07 6.21
N MET A 101 -5.65 11.94 6.38
CA MET A 101 -4.97 12.36 7.61
C MET A 101 -5.08 13.88 7.80
N LEU A 102 -4.83 14.67 6.75
CA LEU A 102 -4.93 16.13 6.78
C LEU A 102 -6.36 16.60 7.08
N GLY A 103 -7.37 16.02 6.41
CA GLY A 103 -8.78 16.33 6.65
C GLY A 103 -9.19 16.01 8.08
N THR A 104 -8.74 14.89 8.64
CA THR A 104 -8.99 14.52 10.04
C THR A 104 -8.33 15.51 11.01
N TYR A 105 -7.09 15.92 10.74
CA TYR A 105 -6.40 16.90 11.57
C TYR A 105 -7.13 18.25 11.58
N LEU A 106 -7.48 18.77 10.40
CA LEU A 106 -8.19 20.05 10.28
C LEU A 106 -9.60 19.99 10.86
N HIS A 107 -10.30 18.86 10.69
CA HIS A 107 -11.60 18.62 11.31
C HIS A 107 -11.54 18.73 12.83
N ILE A 108 -10.49 18.20 13.48
CA ILE A 108 -10.35 18.26 14.94
C ILE A 108 -9.79 19.61 15.40
N ALA A 109 -8.78 20.14 14.70
CA ALA A 109 -8.10 21.36 15.08
C ALA A 109 -9.02 22.59 15.07
N LEU A 110 -9.94 22.66 14.11
CA LEU A 110 -10.87 23.77 13.94
C LEU A 110 -12.08 23.74 14.90
N ILE A 111 -12.30 22.65 15.65
CA ILE A 111 -13.36 22.60 16.67
C ILE A 111 -12.99 23.44 17.90
N GLU A 112 -11.70 23.70 18.11
CA GLU A 112 -11.15 24.55 19.19
C GLU A 112 -11.67 24.24 20.61
N SER A 113 -12.14 23.02 20.85
CA SER A 113 -12.68 22.62 22.16
C SER A 113 -11.66 21.84 22.98
N PRO A 114 -11.49 22.17 24.28
CA PRO A 114 -10.54 21.50 25.16
C PRO A 114 -10.82 20.00 25.31
N ARG A 115 -12.07 19.57 25.12
CA ARG A 115 -12.47 18.15 25.18
C ARG A 115 -11.82 17.30 24.08
N TYR A 116 -11.48 17.90 22.94
CA TYR A 116 -10.90 17.18 21.80
C TYR A 116 -9.39 17.39 21.65
N GLN A 117 -8.74 18.11 22.57
CA GLN A 117 -7.29 18.32 22.54
C GLN A 117 -6.51 17.00 22.54
N MET A 118 -6.98 16.00 23.28
CA MET A 118 -6.35 14.68 23.27
C MET A 118 -6.35 14.06 21.87
N PHE A 119 -7.46 14.14 21.14
CA PHE A 119 -7.54 13.63 19.77
C PHE A 119 -6.66 14.42 18.79
N LYS A 120 -6.50 15.73 19.01
CA LYS A 120 -5.56 16.56 18.24
C LYS A 120 -4.11 16.09 18.43
N VAL A 121 -3.67 15.89 19.68
CA VAL A 121 -2.31 15.43 19.98
C VAL A 121 -2.06 14.03 19.40
N LEU A 122 -3.04 13.11 19.53
CA LEU A 122 -2.92 11.76 18.97
C LEU A 122 -2.81 11.77 17.44
N THR A 123 -3.54 12.65 16.76
CA THR A 123 -3.45 12.79 15.29
C THR A 123 -2.13 13.42 14.87
N GLU A 124 -1.58 14.38 15.61
CA GLU A 124 -0.26 14.96 15.37
C GLU A 124 0.85 13.91 15.52
N ILE A 125 0.85 13.13 16.61
CA ILE A 125 1.82 12.05 16.81
C ILE A 125 1.72 11.02 15.68
N SER A 126 0.50 10.63 15.30
CA SER A 126 0.28 9.68 14.21
C SER A 126 0.79 10.21 12.87
N ALA A 127 0.57 11.49 12.58
CA ALA A 127 1.05 12.15 11.37
C ALA A 127 2.59 12.20 11.32
N VAL A 128 3.25 12.52 12.43
CA VAL A 128 4.71 12.54 12.54
C VAL A 128 5.30 11.15 12.32
N VAL A 129 4.76 10.12 13.00
CA VAL A 129 5.23 8.73 12.86
C VAL A 129 5.04 8.23 11.44
N TRP A 130 3.88 8.50 10.84
CA TRP A 130 3.58 8.11 9.46
C TRP A 130 4.50 8.84 8.46
N GLY A 131 4.64 10.16 8.60
CA GLY A 131 5.51 10.98 7.75
C GLY A 131 6.97 10.55 7.82
N PHE A 132 7.47 10.26 9.02
CA PHE A 132 8.82 9.74 9.22
C PHE A 132 9.03 8.39 8.53
N ASP A 133 8.13 7.41 8.71
CA ASP A 133 8.23 6.11 8.05
C ASP A 133 8.19 6.24 6.51
N ARG A 134 7.37 7.15 5.97
CA ARG A 134 7.31 7.39 4.52
C ARG A 134 8.59 8.05 4.00
N LEU A 135 9.12 9.04 4.69
CA LEU A 135 10.35 9.74 4.31
C LEU A 135 11.53 8.77 4.25
N VAL A 136 11.72 7.93 5.27
CA VAL A 136 12.79 6.91 5.31
C VAL A 136 12.65 5.93 4.12
N ARG A 137 11.44 5.51 3.79
CA ARG A 137 11.20 4.61 2.63
C ARG A 137 11.44 5.28 1.30
N PHE A 138 11.13 6.57 1.17
CA PHE A 138 11.38 7.34 -0.04
C PHE A 138 12.88 7.58 -0.22
N ALA A 139 13.56 8.03 0.84
CA ALA A 139 15.01 8.22 0.86
C ALA A 139 15.76 6.93 0.51
N ASN A 140 15.38 5.79 1.11
CA ASN A 140 16.02 4.50 0.78
C ASN A 140 15.80 4.08 -0.69
N ARG A 141 14.62 4.37 -1.27
CA ARG A 141 14.36 4.11 -2.69
C ARG A 141 15.20 5.00 -3.60
N MET A 142 15.30 6.29 -3.29
CA MET A 142 16.17 7.20 -4.04
C MET A 142 17.63 6.77 -3.90
N TRP A 143 18.10 6.49 -2.68
CA TRP A 143 19.45 6.01 -2.42
C TRP A 143 19.79 4.78 -3.26
N LEU A 144 18.95 3.74 -3.25
CA LEU A 144 19.20 2.54 -4.05
C LEU A 144 19.14 2.81 -5.56
N SER A 145 18.30 3.74 -6.01
CA SER A 145 18.20 4.13 -7.42
C SER A 145 19.40 4.93 -7.91
N PHE A 146 19.99 5.78 -7.06
CA PHE A 146 21.16 6.59 -7.40
C PHE A 146 22.48 5.87 -7.13
N TRP A 147 22.54 5.05 -6.07
CA TRP A 147 23.77 4.41 -5.60
C TRP A 147 24.03 3.05 -6.22
N SER A 148 23.00 2.27 -6.61
CA SER A 148 23.26 1.02 -7.30
C SER A 148 23.62 1.33 -8.76
N PRO A 149 24.90 1.26 -9.18
CA PRO A 149 25.19 1.29 -10.59
C PRO A 149 24.47 0.06 -11.16
N ARG A 150 23.80 0.20 -12.30
CA ARG A 150 23.31 -0.97 -13.02
C ARG A 150 24.53 -1.86 -13.26
N LEU A 151 24.68 -2.91 -12.46
CA LEU A 151 25.69 -3.95 -12.66
C LEU A 151 25.25 -4.78 -13.88
N ASN A 152 25.22 -4.13 -15.05
CA ASN A 152 25.29 -4.76 -16.35
C ASN A 152 26.75 -5.18 -16.55
N LYS A 153 27.16 -6.25 -15.87
CA LYS A 153 28.21 -7.09 -16.44
C LYS A 153 27.51 -8.19 -17.22
N THR A 154 27.19 -7.87 -18.46
CA THR A 154 26.96 -8.87 -19.50
C THR A 154 28.28 -9.62 -19.65
N CYS A 155 28.45 -10.73 -18.92
CA CYS A 155 29.56 -11.64 -19.17
C CYS A 155 29.26 -12.38 -20.48
N GLN A 156 29.55 -11.74 -21.61
CA GLN A 156 29.59 -12.38 -22.91
C GLN A 156 30.87 -13.21 -22.96
N LYS A 157 30.77 -14.50 -22.62
CA LYS A 157 31.83 -15.47 -22.90
C LYS A 157 32.04 -15.59 -24.42
N PRO A 158 33.28 -15.87 -24.88
CA PRO A 158 33.59 -15.96 -26.29
C PRO A 158 32.79 -17.08 -26.96
N GLU A 159 32.52 -16.86 -28.24
CA GLU A 159 31.63 -17.60 -29.11
C GLU A 159 31.95 -19.10 -29.16
N SER A 160 31.32 -19.90 -28.31
CA SER A 160 31.18 -21.35 -28.52
C SER A 160 29.92 -21.59 -29.34
N ARG A 161 30.00 -22.41 -30.40
CA ARG A 161 28.90 -22.93 -31.26
C ARG A 161 27.86 -23.80 -30.50
N LEU A 162 27.55 -23.46 -29.25
CA LEU A 162 26.55 -24.11 -28.43
C LEU A 162 25.29 -23.27 -28.47
N ILE A 163 24.19 -23.86 -28.96
CA ILE A 163 22.86 -23.27 -28.90
C ILE A 163 22.54 -23.02 -27.42
N LYS A 164 22.30 -21.76 -27.04
CA LYS A 164 21.99 -21.38 -25.65
C LYS A 164 20.60 -21.89 -25.26
N CYS A 165 20.54 -23.10 -24.71
CA CYS A 165 19.29 -23.76 -24.32
C CYS A 165 18.69 -23.21 -23.00
N ALA A 166 19.52 -22.70 -22.09
CA ALA A 166 19.07 -22.10 -20.84
C ALA A 166 20.14 -21.14 -20.31
N THR A 167 19.72 -20.03 -19.71
CA THR A 167 20.63 -19.11 -19.02
C THR A 167 20.47 -19.30 -17.52
N ALA A 168 21.50 -19.83 -16.87
CA ALA A 168 21.54 -19.98 -15.41
C ALA A 168 22.35 -18.84 -14.80
N GLN A 169 21.74 -18.07 -13.89
CA GLN A 169 22.42 -17.06 -13.09
C GLN A 169 22.51 -17.57 -11.64
N ILE A 170 23.74 -17.75 -11.16
CA ILE A 170 24.02 -18.11 -9.77
C ILE A 170 24.47 -16.85 -9.04
N ARG A 171 23.79 -16.50 -7.95
CA ARG A 171 24.15 -15.40 -7.07
C ARG A 171 24.30 -15.94 -5.65
N SER A 172 25.51 -15.93 -5.12
CA SER A 172 25.76 -16.25 -3.72
C SER A 172 25.51 -15.00 -2.86
N TYR A 173 24.73 -15.14 -1.79
CA TYR A 173 24.50 -14.10 -0.79
C TYR A 173 25.10 -14.58 0.54
N GLY A 174 26.35 -14.20 0.82
CA GLY A 174 27.06 -14.62 2.02
C GLY A 174 27.55 -16.07 1.99
N LYS A 175 27.85 -16.66 3.17
CA LYS A 175 28.25 -18.07 3.31
C LYS A 175 27.08 -19.06 3.26
N ASP A 176 25.86 -18.59 3.48
CA ASP A 176 24.76 -19.48 3.88
C ASP A 176 23.68 -19.70 2.81
N TYR A 177 23.61 -18.90 1.74
CA TYR A 177 22.59 -19.11 0.69
C TYR A 177 23.05 -18.74 -0.72
N SER A 178 22.82 -19.68 -1.64
CA SER A 178 23.05 -19.52 -3.08
C SER A 178 21.71 -19.47 -3.81
N ARG A 179 21.45 -18.39 -4.55
CA ARG A 179 20.26 -18.30 -5.42
C ARG A 179 20.63 -18.66 -6.85
N LEU A 180 20.06 -19.75 -7.34
CA LEU A 180 20.13 -20.13 -8.75
C LEU A 180 18.82 -19.73 -9.45
N ARG A 181 18.92 -18.92 -10.51
CA ARG A 181 17.80 -18.61 -11.41
C ARG A 181 18.12 -19.16 -12.79
N ILE A 182 17.34 -20.12 -13.24
CA ILE A 182 17.42 -20.66 -14.61
C ILE A 182 16.32 -19.99 -15.42
N SER A 183 16.69 -19.26 -16.47
CA SER A 183 15.78 -18.68 -17.44
C SER A 183 15.88 -19.47 -18.73
N VAL A 184 14.78 -20.11 -19.11
CA VAL A 184 14.63 -20.89 -20.35
C VAL A 184 13.73 -20.09 -21.29
N PRO A 185 14.10 -19.91 -22.57
CA PRO A 185 13.21 -19.28 -23.55
C PRO A 185 11.95 -20.13 -23.74
N SER A 186 10.77 -19.50 -23.67
CA SER A 186 9.45 -20.15 -23.73
C SER A 186 9.21 -20.96 -25.00
N SER A 187 9.91 -20.62 -26.09
CA SER A 187 9.86 -21.36 -27.37
C SER A 187 10.40 -22.80 -27.29
N LYS A 188 10.99 -23.21 -26.16
CA LYS A 188 11.55 -24.55 -25.93
C LYS A 188 10.89 -25.32 -24.78
N LEU A 189 9.86 -24.76 -24.14
CA LEU A 189 9.07 -25.46 -23.12
C LEU A 189 8.05 -26.38 -23.80
N ARG A 190 8.45 -27.62 -24.09
CA ARG A 190 7.51 -28.68 -24.50
C ARG A 190 7.16 -29.48 -23.25
N PHE A 191 6.03 -29.16 -22.64
CA PHE A 191 5.48 -29.95 -21.54
C PHE A 191 5.06 -31.31 -22.10
N ALA A 192 5.41 -32.40 -21.40
CA ALA A 192 5.15 -33.77 -21.84
C ALA A 192 3.66 -34.15 -21.86
N ASP A 193 2.77 -33.24 -21.46
CA ASP A 193 1.34 -33.49 -21.29
C ASP A 193 0.44 -32.46 -22.01
N GLN A 194 0.87 -32.00 -23.19
CA GLN A 194 -0.02 -31.27 -24.10
C GLN A 194 -0.67 -32.26 -25.08
N HIS A 195 -1.66 -33.00 -24.58
CA HIS A 195 -2.67 -33.59 -25.46
C HIS A 195 -3.43 -32.43 -26.12
N GLY A 196 -3.35 -32.36 -27.44
CA GLY A 196 -3.89 -31.24 -28.19
C GLY A 196 -5.42 -31.18 -28.07
N LEU A 197 -5.95 -30.06 -27.59
CA LEU A 197 -7.33 -29.66 -27.82
C LEU A 197 -7.42 -28.15 -27.97
N LEU A 198 -7.96 -27.75 -29.12
CA LEU A 198 -8.62 -26.47 -29.32
C LEU A 198 -9.66 -26.24 -28.21
N GLY A 199 -9.76 -25.00 -27.72
CA GLY A 199 -10.97 -24.53 -27.04
C GLY A 199 -10.74 -23.86 -25.69
N GLY A 200 -10.95 -22.55 -25.68
CA GLY A 200 -11.64 -21.73 -24.68
C GLY A 200 -11.72 -22.11 -23.18
N ILE A 201 -11.66 -21.02 -22.40
CA ILE A 201 -12.48 -20.74 -21.20
C ILE A 201 -12.01 -21.33 -19.85
N ALA A 202 -11.60 -20.39 -18.99
CA ALA A 202 -11.86 -20.23 -17.55
C ALA A 202 -11.36 -21.25 -16.51
N GLY A 203 -11.25 -20.71 -15.29
CA GLY A 203 -11.09 -21.42 -14.02
C GLY A 203 -9.62 -21.54 -13.64
N GLY A 204 -9.13 -20.99 -12.54
CA GLY A 204 -9.78 -20.77 -11.27
C GLY A 204 -8.85 -21.36 -10.21
N ASP A 205 -8.39 -20.48 -9.33
CA ASP A 205 -8.23 -20.72 -7.90
C ASP A 205 -7.17 -21.73 -7.35
N ASP A 206 -6.65 -21.31 -6.18
CA ASP A 206 -6.05 -22.08 -5.08
C ASP A 206 -4.58 -22.52 -5.14
N ILE A 207 -3.67 -21.68 -4.61
CA ILE A 207 -3.22 -21.67 -3.19
C ILE A 207 -2.43 -20.39 -2.85
#